data_AF-A0A3A0UJL0-F1
#
_entry.id   AF-A0A3A0UJL0-F1
#
_cell.length_a   1.000
_cell.length_b   1.000
_cell.length_c   1.000
_cell.angle_alpha   90.00
_cell.angle_beta   90.00
_cell.angle_gamma   90.00
#
_symmetry.space_group_name_H-M   'P 1'
#
loop_
_entity.id
_entity.type
_entity.pdbx_description
1 polymer ?
#
loop_
_entity_poly.entity_id
_entity_poly.type
_entity_poly.pdbx_seq_one_letter_code
_entity_poly.pdbx_strand_id
1 'polypeptide(L)'
;KLTVTVDGQGAIGKVIADADAKGNVRGYVTNPQTHFPLNDHGKLDVSRAVGTNGSLTVVKDVGLKDYFSGSSPLVSGELGDDFTYYFAKSEQVPSSIGLGVLVNPDNSIKASGGFLIQVMPGAEDETINKLEDAINHMTPVSKLIDQGLTPEELLFEILG
;
A
#
# COMPACT_ATOMS: atom_id res chain seq x y z
N LYS A 1 -9.92 -15.84 -2.32
CA LYS A 1 -8.76 -15.31 -3.10
C LYS A 1 -9.08 -13.87 -3.47
N LEU A 2 -8.10 -12.99 -3.61
CA LEU A 2 -8.34 -11.68 -4.20
C LEU A 2 -7.30 -11.35 -5.27
N THR A 3 -7.69 -10.42 -6.15
CA THR A 3 -6.84 -9.84 -7.19
C THR A 3 -6.94 -8.32 -7.08
N VAL A 4 -5.80 -7.65 -6.96
CA VAL A 4 -5.68 -6.20 -7.07
C VAL A 4 -5.16 -5.85 -8.46
N THR A 5 -5.78 -4.87 -9.09
CA THR A 5 -5.30 -4.25 -10.33
C THR A 5 -5.16 -2.75 -10.09
N VAL A 6 -3.97 -2.22 -10.34
CA VAL A 6 -3.71 -0.78 -10.39
C VAL A 6 -3.41 -0.42 -11.83
N ASP A 7 -4.14 0.56 -12.34
CA ASP A 7 -3.94 1.12 -13.67
C ASP A 7 -4.05 2.63 -13.57
N GLY A 8 -2.91 3.31 -13.40
CA GLY A 8 -2.82 4.76 -13.28
C GLY A 8 -2.47 5.49 -14.57
N GLN A 9 -2.43 4.77 -15.70
CA GLN A 9 -2.01 5.28 -17.02
C GLN A 9 -0.55 5.81 -17.05
N GLY A 10 0.30 5.36 -16.13
CA GLY A 10 1.74 5.64 -16.10
C GLY A 10 2.58 4.66 -16.92
N ALA A 11 3.88 4.93 -16.99
CA ALA A 11 4.82 4.17 -17.82
C ALA A 11 4.99 2.70 -17.38
N ILE A 12 4.71 2.36 -16.12
CA ILE A 12 4.77 0.97 -15.63
C ILE A 12 3.65 0.09 -16.23
N GLY A 13 2.62 0.72 -16.79
CA GLY A 13 1.38 0.09 -17.23
C GLY A 13 0.57 -0.44 -16.05
N LYS A 14 -0.08 -1.59 -16.24
CA LYS A 14 -0.86 -2.21 -15.17
C LYS A 14 0.04 -2.91 -14.16
N VAL A 15 -0.28 -2.77 -12.87
CA VAL A 15 0.25 -3.57 -11.77
C VAL A 15 -0.84 -4.53 -11.32
N ILE A 16 -0.55 -5.83 -11.32
CA ILE A 16 -1.53 -6.87 -10.94
C ILE A 16 -0.93 -7.75 -9.85
N ALA A 17 -1.68 -7.95 -8.77
CA ALA A 17 -1.29 -8.82 -7.66
C ALA A 17 -2.46 -9.73 -7.24
N ASP A 18 -2.20 -11.03 -7.17
CA ASP A 18 -3.08 -12.03 -6.59
C ASP A 18 -2.60 -12.36 -5.17
N ALA A 19 -3.53 -12.47 -4.23
CA ALA A 19 -3.26 -12.98 -2.89
C ALA A 19 -4.31 -14.03 -2.47
N ASP A 20 -3.88 -15.04 -1.71
CA ASP A 20 -4.76 -16.00 -1.05
C ASP A 20 -4.78 -15.80 0.48
N ALA A 21 -5.73 -16.48 1.14
CA ALA A 21 -5.89 -16.39 2.59
C ALA A 21 -4.79 -17.13 3.39
N LYS A 22 -3.84 -17.78 2.71
CA LYS A 22 -2.70 -18.46 3.33
C LYS A 22 -1.42 -17.61 3.27
N GLY A 23 -1.51 -16.38 2.77
CA GLY A 23 -0.38 -15.46 2.64
C GLY A 23 0.46 -15.67 1.39
N ASN A 24 0.00 -16.49 0.42
CA ASN A 24 0.71 -16.62 -0.85
C ASN A 24 0.36 -15.44 -1.76
N VAL A 25 1.38 -14.83 -2.36
CA VAL A 25 1.24 -13.68 -3.25
C VAL A 25 1.99 -13.94 -4.55
N ARG A 26 1.39 -13.52 -5.68
CA ARG A 26 2.07 -13.41 -6.98
C ARG A 26 1.64 -12.13 -7.66
N GLY A 27 2.51 -11.53 -8.45
CA GLY A 27 2.16 -10.33 -9.19
C GLY A 27 3.13 -10.04 -10.31
N TYR A 28 2.73 -9.15 -11.19
CA TYR A 28 3.56 -8.65 -12.28
C TYR A 28 3.16 -7.22 -12.65
N VAL A 29 4.04 -6.57 -13.40
CA VAL A 29 3.78 -5.28 -14.03
C VAL A 29 3.90 -5.41 -15.53
N THR A 30 3.27 -4.51 -16.27
CA THR A 30 3.30 -4.54 -17.75
C THR A 30 4.70 -4.23 -18.27
N ASN A 31 5.33 -3.18 -17.74
CA ASN A 31 6.65 -2.70 -18.17
C ASN A 31 7.63 -2.77 -16.99
N PRO A 32 8.33 -3.91 -16.77
CA PRO A 32 9.20 -4.10 -15.60
C PRO A 32 10.50 -3.29 -15.64
N GLN A 33 10.89 -2.78 -16.81
CA GLN A 33 12.12 -1.97 -16.98
C GLN A 33 11.86 -0.46 -16.81
N THR A 34 10.70 -0.07 -16.26
CA THR A 34 10.36 1.32 -16.00
C THR A 34 11.19 1.87 -14.84
N HIS A 35 11.97 2.92 -15.11
CA HIS A 35 12.79 3.60 -14.11
C HIS A 35 12.90 5.09 -14.43
N PHE A 36 13.04 5.90 -13.38
CA PHE A 36 13.19 7.34 -13.45
C PHE A 36 14.27 7.81 -12.47
N PRO A 37 14.85 9.00 -12.67
CA PRO A 37 15.58 9.68 -11.62
C PRO A 37 14.75 9.77 -10.33
N LEU A 38 15.44 9.89 -9.19
CA LEU A 38 14.79 10.11 -7.90
C LEU A 38 13.92 11.37 -7.94
N ASN A 39 12.83 11.38 -7.16
CA ASN A 39 11.98 12.54 -6.98
C ASN A 39 12.69 13.64 -6.15
N ASP A 40 12.00 14.77 -5.95
CA ASP A 40 12.52 15.93 -5.22
C ASP A 40 12.88 15.63 -3.75
N HIS A 41 12.42 14.49 -3.21
CA HIS A 41 12.74 14.00 -1.87
C HIS A 41 13.87 12.96 -1.86
N GLY A 42 14.53 12.71 -3.00
CA GLY A 42 15.58 11.71 -3.13
C GLY A 42 15.08 10.26 -3.02
N LYS A 43 13.79 10.00 -3.30
CA LYS A 43 13.17 8.67 -3.27
C LYS A 43 12.83 8.19 -4.69
N LEU A 44 12.54 6.90 -4.83
CA LEU A 44 11.97 6.37 -6.07
C LEU A 44 10.65 7.06 -6.39
N ASP A 45 10.47 7.44 -7.65
CA ASP A 45 9.28 8.15 -8.12
C ASP A 45 8.20 7.15 -8.55
N VAL A 46 7.51 6.58 -7.55
CA VAL A 46 6.46 5.56 -7.75
C VAL A 46 5.25 6.16 -8.43
N SER A 47 4.79 7.33 -7.97
CA SER A 47 3.68 8.07 -8.57
C SER A 47 3.88 8.32 -10.06
N ARG A 48 5.08 8.72 -10.50
CA ARG A 48 5.37 8.89 -11.94
C ARG A 48 5.32 7.58 -12.72
N ALA A 49 5.75 6.48 -12.11
CA ALA A 49 5.72 5.17 -12.75
C ALA A 49 4.30 4.62 -12.90
N VAL A 50 3.50 4.69 -11.85
CA VAL A 50 2.12 4.21 -11.80
C VAL A 50 1.18 5.13 -12.57
N GLY A 51 1.38 6.44 -12.46
CA GLY A 51 0.48 7.49 -12.92
C GLY A 51 -0.68 7.72 -11.94
N THR A 52 -1.34 8.87 -12.07
CA THR A 52 -2.43 9.31 -11.18
C THR A 52 -3.80 9.33 -11.86
N ASN A 53 -3.85 9.07 -13.17
CA ASN A 53 -5.06 9.23 -13.98
C ASN A 53 -5.72 7.87 -14.24
N GLY A 54 -6.11 7.19 -13.16
CA GLY A 54 -6.76 5.90 -13.28
C GLY A 54 -7.29 5.38 -11.96
N SER A 55 -7.25 4.06 -11.77
CA SER A 55 -7.96 3.42 -10.65
C SER A 55 -7.20 2.26 -10.02
N LEU A 56 -7.53 2.03 -8.75
CA LEU A 56 -7.26 0.81 -8.01
C LEU A 56 -8.54 -0.01 -7.95
N THR A 57 -8.48 -1.27 -8.37
CA THR A 57 -9.61 -2.21 -8.36
C THR A 57 -9.21 -3.46 -7.58
N VAL A 58 -10.11 -3.92 -6.70
CA VAL A 58 -9.94 -5.17 -5.94
C VAL A 58 -11.11 -6.08 -6.23
N VAL A 59 -10.81 -7.27 -6.73
CA VAL A 59 -11.78 -8.33 -7.00
C VAL A 59 -11.55 -9.46 -5.99
N LYS A 60 -12.59 -9.79 -5.21
CA LYS A 60 -12.58 -10.85 -4.20
C LYS A 60 -13.42 -12.02 -4.70
N ASP A 61 -12.77 -13.19 -4.75
CA ASP A 61 -13.41 -14.48 -4.88
C ASP A 61 -13.61 -15.07 -3.48
N VAL A 62 -14.87 -15.02 -3.03
CA VAL A 62 -15.31 -15.48 -1.71
C VAL A 62 -16.01 -16.85 -1.78
N GLY A 63 -15.90 -17.58 -2.90
CA GLY A 63 -16.55 -18.89 -3.07
C GLY A 63 -18.07 -18.83 -3.20
N LEU A 64 -18.62 -17.64 -3.46
CA LEU A 64 -20.01 -17.44 -3.82
C LEU A 64 -20.18 -17.52 -5.35
N LYS A 65 -21.44 -17.51 -5.83
CA LYS A 65 -21.73 -17.50 -7.28
C LYS A 65 -21.17 -16.28 -8.01
N ASP A 66 -21.08 -15.14 -7.31
CA ASP A 66 -20.65 -13.86 -7.88
C ASP A 66 -19.37 -13.36 -7.22
N TYR A 67 -18.50 -12.73 -8.01
CA TYR A 67 -17.32 -12.03 -7.51
C TYR A 67 -17.72 -10.71 -6.85
N PHE A 68 -17.08 -10.37 -5.74
CA PHE A 68 -17.22 -9.03 -5.16
C PHE A 68 -16.14 -8.13 -5.72
N SER A 69 -16.51 -6.97 -6.26
CA SER A 69 -15.56 -6.02 -6.84
C SER A 69 -15.73 -4.65 -6.20
N GLY A 70 -14.63 -4.07 -5.72
CA GLY A 70 -14.54 -2.68 -5.29
C GLY A 70 -13.54 -1.92 -6.13
N SER A 71 -13.73 -0.61 -6.28
CA SER A 71 -12.80 0.24 -7.04
C SER A 71 -12.81 1.68 -6.52
N SER A 72 -11.66 2.34 -6.60
CA SER A 72 -11.53 3.78 -6.35
C SER A 72 -10.58 4.43 -7.36
N PRO A 73 -10.72 5.73 -7.65
CA PRO A 73 -9.69 6.46 -8.37
C PRO A 73 -8.38 6.46 -7.56
N LEU A 74 -7.25 6.57 -8.25
CA LEU A 74 -5.97 6.88 -7.62
C LEU A 74 -5.97 8.34 -7.14
N VAL A 75 -5.42 8.57 -5.96
CA VAL A 75 -5.33 9.89 -5.33
C VAL A 75 -3.89 10.40 -5.29
N SER A 76 -2.91 9.50 -5.34
CA SER A 76 -1.48 9.83 -5.24
C SER A 76 -0.63 9.12 -6.30
N GLY A 77 -0.92 7.85 -6.61
CA GLY A 77 -0.02 6.97 -7.37
C GLY A 77 1.13 6.38 -6.54
N GLU A 78 1.28 6.75 -5.26
CA GLU A 78 2.27 6.19 -4.32
C GLU A 78 1.79 4.85 -3.70
N LEU A 79 0.61 4.38 -4.07
CA LEU A 79 -0.06 3.14 -3.66
C LEU A 79 -0.50 3.11 -2.20
N GLY A 80 0.32 3.52 -1.23
CA GLY A 80 -0.06 3.55 0.19
C GLY A 80 -1.32 4.39 0.45
N ASP A 81 -1.32 5.63 -0.02
CA ASP A 81 -2.47 6.54 0.09
C ASP A 81 -3.64 6.07 -0.78
N ASP A 82 -3.36 5.43 -1.92
CA ASP A 82 -4.39 4.91 -2.82
C ASP A 82 -5.15 3.73 -2.19
N PHE A 83 -4.44 2.83 -1.50
CA PHE A 83 -5.06 1.77 -0.71
C PHE A 83 -5.80 2.34 0.50
N THR A 84 -5.21 3.31 1.21
CA THR A 84 -5.88 3.99 2.33
C THR A 84 -7.22 4.59 1.88
N TYR A 85 -7.21 5.30 0.74
CA TYR A 85 -8.42 5.87 0.13
C TYR A 85 -9.42 4.79 -0.31
N TYR A 86 -8.94 3.69 -0.90
CA TYR A 86 -9.77 2.55 -1.29
C TYR A 86 -10.54 1.98 -0.09
N PHE A 87 -9.87 1.71 1.04
CA PHE A 87 -10.54 1.19 2.23
C PHE A 87 -11.54 2.19 2.80
N ALA A 88 -11.17 3.48 2.86
CA ALA A 88 -12.06 4.51 3.38
C ALA A 88 -13.32 4.72 2.50
N LYS A 89 -13.20 4.66 1.17
CA LYS A 89 -14.32 4.93 0.25
C LYS A 89 -15.08 3.71 -0.22
N SER A 90 -14.38 2.65 -0.58
CA SER A 90 -14.99 1.45 -1.16
C SER A 90 -15.43 0.46 -0.08
N GLU A 91 -14.67 0.32 1.01
CA GLU A 91 -14.99 -0.59 2.11
C GLU A 91 -15.67 0.12 3.29
N GLN A 92 -15.66 1.46 3.29
CA GLN A 92 -16.19 2.30 4.39
C GLN A 92 -15.55 1.99 5.75
N VAL A 93 -14.27 1.62 5.73
CA VAL A 93 -13.48 1.36 6.94
C VAL A 93 -12.35 2.39 7.02
N PRO A 94 -12.39 3.34 7.96
CA PRO A 94 -11.28 4.24 8.21
C PRO A 94 -10.01 3.41 8.49
N SER A 95 -9.02 3.58 7.63
CA SER A 95 -7.82 2.75 7.63
C SER A 95 -6.59 3.62 7.40
N SER A 96 -5.45 3.21 7.93
CA SER A 96 -4.13 3.75 7.58
C SER A 96 -3.24 2.62 7.10
N ILE A 97 -2.57 2.86 5.97
CA ILE A 97 -1.73 1.88 5.31
C ILE A 97 -0.37 2.50 5.03
N GLY A 98 0.65 1.99 5.71
CA GLY A 98 2.04 2.31 5.44
C GLY A 98 2.67 1.21 4.61
N LEU A 99 3.20 1.53 3.43
CA LEU A 99 3.95 0.60 2.57
C LEU A 99 5.34 1.17 2.30
N GLY A 100 6.34 0.30 2.21
CA GLY A 100 7.69 0.75 1.91
C GLY A 100 8.57 -0.34 1.30
N VAL A 101 9.40 0.07 0.34
CA VAL A 101 10.41 -0.77 -0.30
C VAL A 101 11.71 0.01 -0.40
N LEU A 102 12.82 -0.61 -0.02
CA LEU A 102 14.18 -0.15 -0.29
C LEU A 102 14.83 -1.06 -1.32
N VAL A 103 15.50 -0.44 -2.29
CA VAL A 103 16.17 -1.12 -3.40
C VAL A 103 17.64 -0.73 -3.37
N ASN A 104 18.52 -1.72 -3.50
CA ASN A 104 19.96 -1.53 -3.60
C ASN A 104 20.36 -1.01 -4.99
N PRO A 105 21.59 -0.45 -5.15
CA PRO A 105 22.09 0.01 -6.45
C PRO A 105 22.21 -1.10 -7.51
N ASP A 106 22.24 -2.37 -7.11
CA ASP A 106 22.24 -3.54 -8.01
C ASP A 106 20.83 -4.03 -8.38
N ASN A 107 19.80 -3.25 -8.03
CA ASN A 107 18.37 -3.52 -8.19
C ASN A 107 17.82 -4.68 -7.34
N SER A 108 18.59 -5.23 -6.40
CA SER A 108 18.06 -6.18 -5.42
C SER A 108 17.20 -5.46 -4.37
N ILE A 109 16.18 -6.14 -3.84
CA ILE A 109 15.38 -5.61 -2.74
C ILE A 109 16.19 -5.71 -1.44
N LYS A 110 16.40 -4.56 -0.78
CA LYS A 110 17.09 -4.49 0.52
C LYS A 110 16.13 -4.79 1.67
N ALA A 111 14.97 -4.14 1.66
CA ALA A 111 13.93 -4.28 2.68
C ALA A 111 12.57 -3.97 2.05
N SER A 112 11.52 -4.68 2.47
CA SER A 112 10.15 -4.38 2.05
C SER A 112 9.15 -4.80 3.12
N GLY A 113 8.05 -4.05 3.21
CA GLY A 113 6.90 -4.42 4.03
C GLY A 113 5.98 -3.25 4.27
N GLY A 114 5.11 -3.40 5.26
CA GLY A 114 4.02 -2.48 5.51
C GLY A 114 3.15 -2.87 6.68
N PHE A 115 2.17 -2.02 6.97
CA PHE A 115 1.12 -2.29 7.95
C PHE A 115 -0.25 -1.83 7.41
N LEU A 116 -1.30 -2.36 8.02
CA LEU A 116 -2.68 -1.92 7.86
C LEU A 116 -3.26 -1.77 9.26
N ILE A 117 -3.71 -0.56 9.61
CA ILE A 117 -4.42 -0.28 10.85
C ILE A 117 -5.82 0.17 10.48
N GLN A 118 -6.83 -0.39 11.14
CA GLN A 118 -8.23 -0.07 10.89
C GLN A 118 -8.91 0.35 12.18
N VAL A 119 -9.65 1.46 12.13
CA VAL A 119 -10.40 1.95 13.27
C VAL A 119 -11.75 1.25 13.31
N MET A 120 -12.01 0.53 14.40
CA MET A 120 -13.27 -0.20 14.59
C MET A 120 -14.39 0.72 15.09
N PRO A 121 -15.67 0.37 14.85
CA PRO A 121 -16.79 1.11 15.38
C PRO A 121 -16.70 1.27 16.91
N GLY A 122 -16.89 2.49 17.40
CA GLY A 122 -16.83 2.81 18.83
C GLY A 122 -15.46 3.21 19.36
N ALA A 123 -14.44 3.34 18.49
CA ALA A 123 -13.20 4.00 18.88
C ALA A 123 -13.42 5.47 19.26
N GLU A 124 -12.80 5.91 20.35
CA GLU A 124 -12.88 7.29 20.82
C GLU A 124 -12.05 8.24 19.94
N ASP A 125 -12.53 9.46 19.70
CA ASP A 125 -11.84 10.48 18.90
C ASP A 125 -10.41 10.74 19.41
N GLU A 126 -10.19 10.66 20.73
CA GLU A 126 -8.84 10.80 21.31
C GLU A 126 -7.88 9.70 20.84
N THR A 127 -8.37 8.46 20.72
CA THR A 127 -7.57 7.33 20.23
C THR A 127 -7.24 7.50 18.75
N ILE A 128 -8.21 7.97 17.96
CA ILE A 128 -8.04 8.24 16.54
C ILE A 128 -6.99 9.34 16.32
N ASN A 129 -7.10 10.46 17.04
CA ASN A 129 -6.15 11.57 16.92
C ASN A 129 -4.72 11.15 17.31
N LYS A 130 -4.57 10.38 18.39
CA LYS A 130 -3.25 9.84 18.81
C LYS A 130 -2.64 8.94 17.73
N LEU A 131 -3.45 8.08 17.12
CA LEU A 131 -3.02 7.18 16.05
C LEU A 131 -2.58 7.98 14.82
N GLU A 132 -3.37 8.98 14.40
CA GLU A 132 -3.03 9.85 13.27
C GLU A 132 -1.72 10.63 13.53
N ASP A 133 -1.57 11.19 14.73
CA ASP A 133 -0.34 11.88 15.12
C ASP A 133 0.86 10.93 15.11
N ALA A 134 0.73 9.71 15.64
CA ALA A 134 1.81 8.72 15.63
C ALA A 134 2.24 8.37 14.20
N ILE A 135 1.29 8.10 13.30
CA ILE A 135 1.57 7.76 11.90
C ILE A 135 2.21 8.94 11.15
N ASN A 136 1.78 10.18 11.41
CA ASN A 136 2.33 11.36 10.74
C ASN A 136 3.79 11.66 11.13
N HIS A 137 4.20 11.25 12.33
CA HIS A 137 5.55 11.50 12.86
C HIS A 137 6.45 10.27 12.84
N MET A 138 5.95 9.11 12.39
CA MET A 138 6.73 7.87 12.40
C MET A 138 7.90 7.91 11.40
N THR A 139 8.93 7.14 11.71
CA THR A 139 9.99 6.84 10.74
C THR A 139 9.40 6.03 9.58
N PRO A 140 9.80 6.27 8.30
CA PRO A 140 9.29 5.49 7.17
C PRO A 140 9.43 3.98 7.38
N VAL A 141 8.35 3.23 7.12
CA VAL A 141 8.26 1.78 7.38
C VAL A 141 9.44 1.01 6.82
N SER A 142 9.88 1.33 5.61
CA SER A 142 10.99 0.63 4.98
C SER A 142 12.33 0.80 5.71
N LYS A 143 12.54 1.91 6.42
CA LYS A 143 13.71 2.11 7.28
C LYS A 143 13.62 1.31 8.57
N LEU A 144 12.43 1.24 9.18
CA LEU A 144 12.19 0.42 10.37
C LEU A 144 12.44 -1.07 10.06
N ILE A 145 11.97 -1.54 8.91
CA ILE A 145 12.24 -2.91 8.46
C ILE A 145 13.73 -3.13 8.15
N ASP A 146 14.41 -2.16 7.54
CA ASP A 146 15.86 -2.22 7.28
C ASP A 146 16.70 -2.26 8.57
N GLN A 147 16.16 -1.70 9.67
CA GLN A 147 16.75 -1.81 11.02
C GLN A 147 16.52 -3.18 11.67
N GLY A 148 15.72 -4.05 11.04
CA GLY A 148 15.47 -5.41 11.50
C GLY A 148 14.26 -5.56 12.41
N LEU A 149 13.39 -4.55 12.50
CA LEU A 149 12.17 -4.65 13.31
C LEU A 149 11.25 -5.75 12.78
N THR A 150 10.70 -6.55 13.69
CA THR A 150 9.67 -7.53 13.35
C THR A 150 8.33 -6.85 13.08
N PRO A 151 7.36 -7.53 12.44
CA PRO A 151 6.01 -6.99 12.27
C PRO A 151 5.35 -6.55 13.59
N GLU A 152 5.59 -7.27 14.68
CA GLU A 152 5.07 -6.95 16.02
C GLU A 152 5.74 -5.69 16.59
N GLU A 153 7.06 -5.56 16.47
CA GLU A 153 7.79 -4.37 16.90
C GLU A 153 7.39 -3.14 16.09
N LEU A 154 7.13 -3.30 14.79
CA LEU A 154 6.61 -2.25 13.94
C LEU A 154 5.26 -1.72 14.46
N LEU A 155 4.35 -2.61 14.86
CA LEU A 155 3.07 -2.20 15.42
C LEU A 155 3.23 -1.50 16.77
N PHE A 156 4.15 -1.97 17.62
CA PHE A 156 4.43 -1.32 18.90
C PHE A 156 5.00 0.10 18.72
N GLU A 157 5.89 0.29 17.75
CA GLU A 157 6.42 1.62 17.41
C GLU A 157 5.30 2.58 16.93
N ILE A 158 4.31 2.08 16.19
CA ILE A 158 3.22 2.90 15.64
C ILE A 158 2.13 3.18 16.67
N LEU A 159 1.77 2.19 17.49
CA LEU A 159 0.61 2.26 18.38
C LEU A 159 0.96 2.72 19.80
N GLY A 160 2.25 2.65 20.19
CA GLY A 160 2.70 2.80 21.57
C GLY A 160 2.34 1.62 22.46
#